data_AF-D3BFN1-F1
#
_entry.id   AF-D3BFN1-F1
#
_cell.length_a   1.000
_cell.length_b   1.000
_cell.length_c   1.000
_cell.angle_alpha   90.00
_cell.angle_beta   90.00
_cell.angle_gamma   90.00
#
_symmetry.space_group_name_H-M   'P 1'
#
loop_
_entity.id
_entity.type
_entity.pdbx_description
1 polymer ?
#
loop_
_entity_poly.entity_id
_entity_poly.type
_entity_poly.pdbx_seq_one_letter_code
_entity_poly.pdbx_strand_id
1 'polypeptide(L)'
;MGIYYEDNNIFYQEGNIPVVMTFPHSGLSLIDGVEVRKKGIIDGDCFTDLFANYMVQMFNCIGCNCCMKDVDNCGGCTDATACCCDSVAGIPDYNTFEFNSQCLRPFIIYSKIDRKHCDFNRAKEVAYEDQRLADIYDQYHRTINDAIADRRAQSARLHSQSWHSRVSNTGATGIRQQPKANRITEILKATARSIPGASTLQRWLHSSQLLTETTNQLYTT
;
A
#
# COMPACT_ATOMS: atom_id res chain seq x y z
N MET A 1 13.49 12.09 -7.43
CA MET A 1 13.41 10.92 -6.52
C MET A 1 12.30 10.03 -7.05
N GLY A 2 12.53 8.72 -7.17
CA GLY A 2 11.52 7.79 -7.67
C GLY A 2 10.31 7.74 -6.75
N ILE A 3 9.13 7.45 -7.31
CA ILE A 3 7.85 7.30 -6.56
C ILE A 3 7.84 5.99 -5.75
N TYR A 4 8.85 5.14 -5.94
CA TYR A 4 9.04 3.90 -5.22
C TYR A 4 10.53 3.68 -4.91
N TYR A 5 10.78 2.86 -3.89
CA TYR A 5 12.07 2.29 -3.54
C TYR A 5 11.90 0.78 -3.47
N GLU A 6 12.79 0.05 -4.13
CA GLU A 6 12.75 -1.39 -4.18
C GLU A 6 14.16 -1.93 -4.00
N ASP A 7 14.37 -2.73 -2.95
CA ASP A 7 15.60 -3.51 -2.78
C ASP A 7 15.29 -5.02 -2.77
N ASN A 8 16.28 -5.83 -2.40
CA ASN A 8 16.13 -7.29 -2.38
C ASN A 8 15.17 -7.79 -1.29
N ASN A 9 14.87 -6.97 -0.29
CA ASN A 9 14.19 -7.38 0.95
C ASN A 9 12.85 -6.69 1.15
N ILE A 10 12.70 -5.44 0.70
CA ILE A 10 11.56 -4.57 0.99
C ILE A 10 11.16 -3.85 -0.30
N PHE A 11 9.85 -3.72 -0.49
CA PHE A 11 9.26 -2.80 -1.44
C PHE A 11 8.60 -1.63 -0.69
N TYR A 12 8.78 -0.42 -1.22
CA TYR A 12 8.17 0.81 -0.75
C TYR A 12 7.62 1.61 -1.92
N GLN A 13 6.38 2.06 -1.82
CA GLN A 13 5.77 3.05 -2.70
C GLN A 13 5.35 4.27 -1.90
N GLU A 14 5.73 5.46 -2.38
CA GLU A 14 5.28 6.73 -1.83
C GLU A 14 3.80 7.01 -2.18
N GLY A 15 3.02 7.34 -1.14
CA GLY A 15 1.61 7.70 -1.25
C GLY A 15 1.37 9.20 -1.34
N ASN A 16 0.22 9.58 -1.89
CA ASN A 16 -0.29 10.96 -1.87
C ASN A 16 -1.65 11.09 -1.14
N ILE A 17 -2.13 10.02 -0.50
CA ILE A 17 -3.32 10.02 0.38
C ILE A 17 -2.93 9.61 1.82
N PRO A 18 -3.72 9.97 2.85
CA PRO A 18 -3.45 9.65 4.25
C PRO A 18 -3.75 8.19 4.61
N VAL A 19 -3.15 7.25 3.89
CA VAL A 19 -3.31 5.81 4.12
C VAL A 19 -1.94 5.16 3.97
N VAL A 20 -1.53 4.41 4.99
CA VAL A 20 -0.34 3.55 4.96
C VAL A 20 -0.82 2.10 4.99
N MET A 21 -0.39 1.31 4.02
CA MET A 21 -0.70 -0.11 3.90
C MET A 21 0.58 -0.91 4.04
N THR A 22 0.57 -1.92 4.91
CA THR A 22 1.72 -2.77 5.17
C THR A 22 1.38 -4.23 4.93
N PHE A 23 2.27 -4.96 4.27
CA PHE A 23 2.14 -6.41 4.05
C PHE A 23 3.38 -7.12 4.61
N PRO A 24 3.42 -7.41 5.92
CA PRO A 24 4.60 -7.98 6.57
C PRO A 24 4.90 -9.43 6.15
N HIS A 25 3.92 -10.14 5.57
CA HIS A 25 4.00 -11.56 5.22
C HIS A 25 3.79 -11.85 3.72
N SER A 26 4.02 -10.86 2.85
CA SER A 26 3.98 -11.02 1.39
C SER A 26 5.24 -11.66 0.80
N GLY A 27 6.26 -11.90 1.60
CA GLY A 27 7.54 -12.33 1.10
C GLY A 27 7.60 -13.82 0.79
N LEU A 28 8.32 -14.16 -0.28
CA LEU A 28 8.63 -15.54 -0.68
C LEU A 28 10.15 -15.80 -0.75
N SER A 29 10.96 -14.74 -0.61
CA SER A 29 12.41 -14.84 -0.69
C SER A 29 12.97 -15.50 0.57
N LEU A 30 13.79 -16.52 0.33
CA LEU A 30 14.63 -17.13 1.35
C LEU A 30 15.96 -16.37 1.41
N ILE A 31 16.56 -16.25 2.61
CA ILE A 31 17.87 -15.63 2.76
C ILE A 31 18.91 -16.74 2.87
N ASP A 32 19.91 -16.68 1.99
CA ASP A 32 20.92 -17.73 1.89
C ASP A 32 21.66 -17.95 3.23
N GLY A 33 21.77 -19.22 3.61
CA GLY A 33 22.36 -19.64 4.88
C GLY A 33 21.59 -19.24 6.14
N VAL A 34 20.41 -18.61 6.07
CA VAL A 34 19.57 -18.32 7.24
C VAL A 34 18.57 -19.46 7.45
N GLU A 35 18.59 -20.08 8.64
CA GLU A 35 17.63 -21.14 8.97
C GLU A 35 16.20 -20.61 9.10
N VAL A 36 15.22 -21.50 8.94
CA VAL A 36 13.82 -21.21 9.30
C VAL A 36 13.73 -21.11 10.83
N ARG A 37 13.01 -20.10 11.32
CA ARG A 37 12.73 -19.93 12.76
C ARG A 37 12.05 -21.16 13.33
N LYS A 38 12.40 -21.55 14.55
CA LYS A 38 11.88 -22.74 15.23
C LYS A 38 10.64 -22.44 16.08
N LYS A 39 10.33 -21.16 16.32
CA LYS A 39 9.23 -20.71 17.17
C LYS A 39 8.21 -19.83 16.45
N GLY A 40 6.98 -19.80 16.97
CA GLY A 40 5.89 -18.96 16.48
C GLY A 40 5.11 -19.57 15.31
N ILE A 41 4.33 -18.73 14.61
CA ILE A 41 3.62 -19.14 13.40
C ILE A 41 4.61 -19.03 12.23
N ILE A 42 4.78 -20.16 11.54
CA ILE A 42 5.74 -20.34 10.45
C ILE A 42 4.98 -20.42 9.11
N ASP A 43 3.69 -20.76 9.14
CA ASP A 43 2.87 -20.85 7.94
C ASP A 43 2.70 -19.47 7.31
N GLY A 44 3.05 -19.38 6.02
CA GLY A 44 2.91 -18.18 5.21
C GLY A 44 1.45 -17.73 5.09
N ASP A 45 1.24 -16.42 4.97
CA ASP A 45 -0.08 -15.89 4.68
C ASP A 45 -0.34 -16.03 3.17
N CYS A 46 -1.07 -17.07 2.78
CA CYS A 46 -1.31 -17.38 1.36
C CYS A 46 -1.85 -16.15 0.59
N PHE A 47 -1.29 -15.91 -0.59
CA PHE A 47 -1.70 -14.86 -1.54
C PHE A 47 -1.47 -13.41 -1.09
N THR A 48 -0.78 -13.18 0.02
CA THR A 48 -0.49 -11.81 0.51
C THR A 48 0.43 -11.06 -0.45
N ASP A 49 1.33 -11.78 -1.11
CA ASP A 49 2.20 -11.31 -2.20
C ASP A 49 1.37 -10.81 -3.40
N LEU A 50 0.43 -11.62 -3.89
CA LEU A 50 -0.45 -11.26 -4.99
C LEU A 50 -1.32 -10.06 -4.62
N PHE A 51 -1.84 -10.05 -3.39
CA PHE A 51 -2.67 -8.95 -2.92
C PHE A 51 -1.90 -7.62 -2.83
N ALA A 52 -0.67 -7.64 -2.30
CA ALA A 52 0.19 -6.46 -2.26
C ALA A 52 0.46 -5.91 -3.67
N ASN A 53 0.78 -6.80 -4.63
CA ASN A 53 0.97 -6.42 -6.03
C ASN A 53 -0.32 -5.83 -6.65
N TYR A 54 -1.48 -6.44 -6.40
CA TYR A 54 -2.76 -5.89 -6.87
C TYR A 54 -3.07 -4.52 -6.27
N MET A 55 -2.76 -4.28 -5.00
CA MET A 55 -2.91 -2.96 -4.38
C MET A 55 -2.06 -1.92 -5.09
N VAL A 56 -0.79 -2.22 -5.33
CA VAL A 56 0.11 -1.33 -6.08
C VAL A 56 -0.47 -1.05 -7.46
N GLN A 57 -0.81 -2.08 -8.23
CA GLN A 57 -1.35 -1.89 -9.57
C GLN A 57 -2.65 -1.08 -9.58
N MET A 58 -3.60 -1.39 -8.69
CA MET A 58 -4.89 -0.71 -8.67
C MET A 58 -4.72 0.77 -8.34
N PHE A 59 -3.96 1.11 -7.29
CA PHE A 59 -3.79 2.52 -6.94
C PHE A 59 -2.98 3.32 -7.95
N ASN A 60 -2.20 2.68 -8.81
CA ASN A 60 -1.45 3.35 -9.87
C ASN A 60 -2.16 3.36 -11.23
N CYS A 61 -2.98 2.35 -11.51
CA CYS A 61 -3.71 2.20 -12.77
C CYS A 61 -5.08 2.92 -12.75
N ILE A 62 -5.66 3.20 -11.57
CA ILE A 62 -6.97 3.87 -11.40
C ILE A 62 -7.04 5.29 -12.01
N GLY A 63 -5.91 5.89 -12.42
CA GLY A 63 -5.89 7.13 -13.21
C GLY A 63 -6.03 6.92 -14.71
N CYS A 64 -5.96 5.69 -15.21
CA CYS A 64 -6.44 5.41 -16.55
C CYS A 64 -7.97 5.50 -16.51
N ASN A 65 -8.50 6.57 -17.08
CA ASN A 65 -9.93 6.78 -17.31
C ASN A 65 -10.58 5.66 -18.16
N CYS A 66 -9.82 4.63 -18.54
CA CYS A 66 -10.21 3.50 -19.36
C CYS A 66 -10.96 2.40 -18.57
N CYS A 67 -10.70 2.19 -17.28
CA CYS A 67 -11.24 1.01 -16.56
C CYS A 67 -12.53 1.27 -15.75
N MET A 68 -12.92 2.53 -15.55
CA MET A 68 -14.11 2.90 -14.76
C MET A 68 -15.26 3.50 -15.58
N LYS A 69 -15.02 3.86 -16.84
CA LYS A 69 -16.11 4.00 -17.80
C LYS A 69 -16.46 2.57 -18.19
N ASP A 70 -17.76 2.25 -18.12
CA ASP A 70 -18.35 0.95 -18.51
C ASP A 70 -17.38 0.06 -19.26
N VAL A 71 -17.11 -1.15 -18.76
CA VAL A 71 -16.28 -2.15 -19.46
C VAL A 71 -16.75 -2.38 -20.90
N ASP A 72 -18.01 -2.05 -21.22
CA ASP A 72 -18.60 -2.12 -22.55
C ASP A 72 -18.39 -0.84 -23.40
N ASN A 73 -17.82 0.23 -22.85
CA ASN A 73 -17.84 1.58 -23.40
C ASN A 73 -16.56 2.39 -23.09
N CYS A 74 -15.38 1.76 -22.98
CA CYS A 74 -14.10 2.47 -23.17
C CYS A 74 -13.98 2.90 -24.65
N GLY A 75 -14.73 3.92 -25.06
CA GLY A 75 -14.76 4.43 -26.44
C GLY A 75 -13.45 5.06 -26.96
N GLY A 76 -12.35 4.91 -26.23
CA GLY A 76 -10.99 5.28 -26.66
C GLY A 76 -9.99 4.11 -26.64
N CYS A 77 -10.40 2.92 -26.18
CA CYS A 77 -9.62 1.70 -26.29
C CYS A 77 -9.96 1.03 -27.63
N THR A 78 -9.66 1.67 -28.77
CA THR A 78 -10.10 1.18 -30.09
C THR A 78 -9.32 -0.04 -30.57
N ASP A 79 -8.20 -0.34 -29.94
CA ASP A 79 -7.41 -1.52 -30.24
C ASP A 79 -7.67 -2.56 -29.15
N ALA A 80 -8.18 -3.73 -29.55
CA ALA A 80 -8.36 -4.90 -28.69
C ALA A 80 -7.06 -5.42 -28.04
N THR A 81 -5.93 -4.76 -28.28
CA THR A 81 -4.70 -4.88 -27.52
C THR A 81 -4.79 -4.12 -26.21
N ALA A 82 -5.36 -4.80 -25.23
CA ALA A 82 -5.15 -4.66 -23.78
C ALA A 82 -5.52 -3.31 -23.15
N CYS A 83 -6.62 -3.31 -22.37
CA CYS A 83 -6.58 -2.50 -21.16
C CYS A 83 -5.30 -2.86 -20.42
N CYS A 84 -4.52 -1.87 -19.97
CA CYS A 84 -3.34 -2.09 -19.13
C CYS A 84 -3.67 -2.91 -17.85
N CYS A 85 -4.96 -3.10 -17.57
CA CYS A 85 -5.53 -3.83 -16.45
C CYS A 85 -5.92 -5.30 -16.73
N ASP A 86 -6.14 -5.72 -17.99
CA ASP A 86 -6.61 -7.09 -18.30
C ASP A 86 -5.45 -8.06 -18.58
N SER A 87 -4.28 -7.56 -18.97
CA SER A 87 -3.08 -8.38 -19.16
C SER A 87 -2.33 -8.66 -17.86
N VAL A 88 -2.93 -8.36 -16.70
CA VAL A 88 -2.26 -8.40 -15.39
C VAL A 88 -2.24 -9.82 -14.81
N ALA A 89 -2.00 -10.81 -15.66
CA ALA A 89 -1.71 -12.18 -15.24
C ALA A 89 -0.28 -12.32 -14.67
N GLY A 90 0.46 -11.22 -14.47
CA GLY A 90 1.83 -11.22 -13.97
C GLY A 90 2.09 -10.14 -12.92
N ILE A 91 3.07 -10.41 -12.05
CA ILE A 91 3.70 -9.41 -11.18
C ILE A 91 4.23 -8.31 -12.09
N PRO A 92 3.90 -7.03 -11.85
CA PRO A 92 4.31 -5.95 -12.73
C PRO A 92 5.83 -5.81 -12.61
N ASP A 93 6.52 -5.63 -13.75
CA ASP A 93 7.91 -5.21 -13.72
C ASP A 93 7.94 -3.73 -13.31
N TYR A 94 8.24 -3.48 -12.03
CA TYR A 94 8.28 -2.13 -11.47
C TYR A 94 9.29 -1.21 -12.18
N ASN A 95 10.29 -1.76 -12.87
CA ASN A 95 11.25 -0.98 -13.66
C ASN A 95 10.61 -0.33 -14.90
N THR A 96 9.56 -0.93 -15.44
CA THR A 96 8.84 -0.43 -16.63
C THR A 96 7.49 0.19 -16.27
N PHE A 97 7.11 0.14 -15.00
CA PHE A 97 5.81 0.60 -14.55
C PHE A 97 5.77 2.13 -14.40
N GLU A 98 4.99 2.80 -15.23
CA GLU A 98 4.82 4.25 -15.17
C GLU A 98 3.76 4.67 -14.13
N PHE A 99 4.20 5.44 -13.14
CA PHE A 99 3.34 5.93 -12.07
C PHE A 99 2.65 7.23 -12.51
N ASN A 100 1.33 7.19 -12.68
CA ASN A 100 0.56 8.41 -12.92
C ASN A 100 0.46 9.24 -11.63
N SER A 101 1.12 10.40 -11.64
CA SER A 101 1.19 11.33 -10.49
C SER A 101 -0.19 11.79 -9.96
N GLN A 102 -1.22 11.77 -10.81
CA GLN A 102 -2.59 12.21 -10.48
C GLN A 102 -3.42 11.14 -9.76
N CYS A 103 -3.00 9.87 -9.78
CA CYS A 103 -3.70 8.80 -9.09
C CYS A 103 -3.67 9.01 -7.58
N LEU A 104 -4.75 8.68 -6.89
CA LEU A 104 -4.76 8.58 -5.43
C LEU A 104 -4.03 7.30 -5.03
N ARG A 105 -2.98 7.42 -4.23
CA ARG A 105 -2.11 6.31 -3.86
C ARG A 105 -1.85 6.30 -2.35
N PRO A 106 -2.11 5.19 -1.65
CA PRO A 106 -1.60 5.01 -0.31
C PRO A 106 -0.08 4.81 -0.36
N PHE A 107 0.56 5.00 0.78
CA PHE A 107 1.89 4.45 1.01
C PHE A 107 1.73 2.93 1.08
N ILE A 108 2.54 2.19 0.32
CA ILE A 108 2.52 0.73 0.33
C ILE A 108 3.90 0.25 0.71
N ILE A 109 3.99 -0.54 1.79
CA ILE A 109 5.22 -1.17 2.25
C ILE A 109 4.98 -2.67 2.32
N TYR A 110 5.85 -3.48 1.72
CA TYR A 110 5.74 -4.92 1.87
C TYR A 110 7.09 -5.62 1.95
N SER A 111 7.13 -6.72 2.71
CA SER A 111 8.31 -7.56 2.83
C SER A 111 8.41 -8.50 1.64
N LYS A 112 9.61 -8.68 1.10
CA LYS A 112 9.94 -9.73 0.12
C LYS A 112 10.45 -11.00 0.80
N ILE A 113 10.82 -10.93 2.07
CA ILE A 113 11.35 -12.05 2.85
C ILE A 113 10.21 -12.88 3.43
N ASP A 114 10.32 -14.20 3.26
CA ASP A 114 9.39 -15.15 3.85
C ASP A 114 9.36 -15.02 5.38
N ARG A 115 8.15 -14.95 5.94
CA ARG A 115 7.93 -14.82 7.40
C ARG A 115 8.57 -15.95 8.20
N LYS A 116 8.83 -17.10 7.57
CA LYS A 116 9.57 -18.24 8.15
C LYS A 116 10.96 -17.85 8.63
N HIS A 117 11.59 -16.86 8.01
CA HIS A 117 12.87 -16.33 8.43
C HIS A 117 12.73 -15.11 9.34
N CYS A 118 11.79 -14.20 9.03
CA CYS A 118 11.56 -12.99 9.81
C CYS A 118 10.06 -12.60 9.85
N ASP A 119 9.42 -12.68 11.01
CA ASP A 119 8.04 -12.24 11.20
C ASP A 119 8.01 -10.74 11.58
N PHE A 120 7.81 -9.88 10.58
CA PHE A 120 7.74 -8.43 10.76
C PHE A 120 6.49 -7.94 11.52
N ASN A 121 5.56 -8.83 11.87
CA ASN A 121 4.40 -8.50 12.69
C ASN A 121 4.58 -8.92 14.17
N ARG A 122 5.83 -9.16 14.57
CA ARG A 122 6.22 -9.49 15.94
C ARG A 122 7.19 -8.45 16.49
N ALA A 123 7.31 -8.39 17.81
CA ALA A 123 8.37 -7.63 18.47
C ALA A 123 9.75 -8.17 18.08
N LYS A 124 10.74 -7.27 18.01
CA LYS A 124 12.08 -7.54 17.47
C LYS A 124 12.75 -8.77 18.09
N GLU A 125 12.58 -8.95 19.40
CA GLU A 125 13.21 -10.01 20.21
C GLU A 125 12.74 -11.42 19.84
N VAL A 126 11.60 -11.53 19.14
CA VAL A 126 11.00 -12.80 18.74
C VAL A 126 10.67 -12.85 17.24
N ALA A 127 10.96 -11.79 16.50
CA ALA A 127 10.70 -11.69 15.06
C ALA A 127 11.61 -12.60 14.23
N TYR A 128 12.85 -12.79 14.68
CA TYR A 128 13.87 -13.60 14.02
C TYR A 128 14.76 -14.33 15.03
N GLU A 129 15.38 -15.43 14.60
CA GLU A 129 16.35 -16.19 15.40
C GLU A 129 17.79 -15.97 14.93
N ASP A 130 17.98 -15.52 13.67
CA ASP A 130 19.29 -15.21 13.09
C ASP A 130 19.57 -13.71 13.11
N GLN A 131 20.69 -13.31 13.72
CA GLN A 131 21.01 -11.91 13.94
C GLN A 131 21.30 -11.13 12.65
N ARG A 132 21.61 -11.80 11.54
CA ARG A 132 21.77 -11.15 10.22
C ARG A 132 20.49 -10.48 9.73
N LEU A 133 19.33 -10.84 10.28
CA LEU A 133 18.03 -10.26 9.94
C LEU A 133 17.72 -8.96 10.71
N ALA A 134 18.53 -8.59 11.70
CA ALA A 134 18.26 -7.43 12.55
C ALA A 134 18.17 -6.11 11.76
N ASP A 135 19.11 -5.89 10.84
CA ASP A 135 19.16 -4.65 10.05
C ASP A 135 17.98 -4.55 9.08
N ILE A 136 17.57 -5.70 8.52
CA ILE A 136 16.43 -5.81 7.61
C ILE A 136 15.12 -5.55 8.37
N TYR A 137 14.96 -6.15 9.56
CA TYR A 137 13.83 -5.90 10.45
C TYR A 137 13.72 -4.41 10.77
N ASP A 138 14.83 -3.79 11.20
CA ASP A 138 14.85 -2.38 11.51
C ASP A 138 14.56 -1.50 10.28
N GLN A 139 15.08 -1.88 9.11
CA GLN A 139 14.80 -1.17 7.85
C GLN A 139 13.32 -1.20 7.51
N TYR A 140 12.64 -2.33 7.66
CA TYR A 140 11.21 -2.46 7.41
C TYR A 140 10.40 -1.53 8.33
N HIS A 141 10.66 -1.57 9.63
CA HIS A 141 9.94 -0.73 10.59
C HIS A 141 10.30 0.76 10.49
N ARG A 142 11.56 1.12 10.18
CA ARG A 142 11.93 2.51 9.86
C ARG A 142 11.14 3.02 8.66
N THR A 143 11.05 2.24 7.59
CA THR A 143 10.29 2.61 6.37
C THR A 143 8.82 2.92 6.70
N ILE A 144 8.19 2.12 7.56
CA ILE A 144 6.82 2.38 8.03
C ILE A 144 6.73 3.69 8.82
N ASN A 145 7.65 3.88 9.78
CA ASN A 145 7.66 5.07 10.62
C ASN A 145 7.91 6.35 9.82
N ASP A 146 8.81 6.29 8.85
CA ASP A 146 9.11 7.41 7.94
C ASP A 146 7.87 7.76 7.10
N ALA A 147 7.18 6.76 6.54
CA ALA A 147 5.92 6.97 5.80
C ALA A 147 4.82 7.62 6.67
N ILE A 148 4.69 7.19 7.93
CA ILE A 148 3.75 7.79 8.89
C ILE A 148 4.16 9.24 9.21
N ALA A 149 5.44 9.49 9.47
CA ALA A 149 5.97 10.80 9.80
C ALA A 149 5.78 11.80 8.64
N ASP A 150 6.13 11.39 7.42
CA ASP A 150 5.92 12.17 6.21
C ASP A 150 4.45 12.54 6.04
N ARG A 151 3.55 11.59 6.27
CA ARG A 151 2.12 11.85 6.15
C ARG A 151 1.60 12.82 7.22
N ARG A 152 2.06 12.69 8.47
CA ARG A 152 1.74 13.64 9.54
C ARG A 152 2.21 15.05 9.18
N ALA A 153 3.42 15.18 8.63
CA ALA A 153 3.96 16.45 8.17
C ALA A 153 3.15 17.07 7.02
N GLN A 154 2.75 16.27 6.02
CA GLN A 154 1.88 16.72 4.93
C GLN A 154 0.51 17.19 5.42
N SER A 155 -0.12 16.44 6.32
CA SER A 155 -1.41 16.84 6.92
C SER A 155 -1.29 18.15 7.69
N ALA A 156 -0.22 18.33 8.48
CA ALA A 156 0.03 19.58 9.22
C ALA A 156 0.21 20.79 8.28
N ARG A 157 0.92 20.62 7.16
CA ARG A 157 1.10 21.66 6.12
C ARG A 157 -0.23 22.07 5.49
N LEU A 158 -1.06 21.08 5.09
CA LEU A 158 -2.38 21.35 4.50
C LEU A 158 -3.31 22.06 5.48
N HIS A 159 -3.27 21.66 6.76
CA HIS A 159 -4.02 22.34 7.80
C HIS A 159 -3.56 23.80 7.90
N SER A 160 -2.26 24.05 8.07
CA SER A 160 -1.70 25.41 8.14
C SER A 160 -2.08 26.27 6.93
N GLN A 161 -1.94 25.78 5.69
CA GLN A 161 -2.31 26.52 4.48
C GLN A 161 -3.81 26.88 4.43
N SER A 162 -4.68 25.97 4.88
CA SER A 162 -6.13 26.22 4.97
C SER A 162 -6.46 27.36 5.93
N TRP A 163 -5.74 27.45 7.06
CA TRP A 163 -5.93 28.54 8.04
C TRP A 163 -5.44 29.88 7.52
N HIS A 164 -4.35 29.92 6.76
CA HIS A 164 -3.80 31.17 6.22
C HIS A 164 -4.62 31.72 5.02
N SER A 165 -5.42 30.89 4.35
CA SER A 165 -6.20 31.31 3.17
C SER A 165 -7.57 31.93 3.50
N ARG A 166 -7.88 32.23 4.76
CA ARG A 166 -9.11 32.94 5.17
C ARG A 166 -8.82 34.31 5.80
N VAL A 167 -8.43 35.27 4.96
CA VAL A 167 -8.87 36.68 5.06
C VAL A 167 -8.83 37.30 3.65
N SER A 168 -9.71 36.87 2.75
CA SER A 168 -10.02 37.65 1.54
C SER A 168 -11.53 37.73 1.39
N ASN A 169 -12.06 38.94 1.55
CA ASN A 169 -13.47 39.30 1.66
C ASN A 169 -14.24 39.22 0.33
N THR A 170 -13.87 38.30 -0.56
CA THR A 170 -14.40 38.22 -1.93
C THR A 170 -15.20 36.93 -2.10
N GLY A 171 -16.53 37.06 -2.11
CA GLY A 171 -17.52 35.99 -2.08
C GLY A 171 -17.58 35.07 -3.29
N ALA A 172 -16.55 34.23 -3.49
CA ALA A 172 -16.61 33.08 -4.40
C ALA A 172 -15.90 31.87 -3.79
N THR A 173 -16.67 30.99 -3.13
CA THR A 173 -16.18 29.75 -2.52
C THR A 173 -16.14 28.61 -3.54
N GLY A 174 -15.00 28.42 -4.21
CA GLY A 174 -14.69 27.18 -4.93
C GLY A 174 -14.26 26.08 -3.96
N ILE A 175 -15.18 25.18 -3.58
CA ILE A 175 -14.86 24.03 -2.72
C ILE A 175 -14.08 23.01 -3.55
N ARG A 176 -12.77 22.88 -3.28
CA ARG A 176 -11.93 21.78 -3.78
C ARG A 176 -12.44 20.47 -3.14
N GLN A 177 -13.15 19.64 -3.91
CA GLN A 177 -13.70 18.37 -3.41
C GLN A 177 -12.55 17.45 -2.99
N GLN A 178 -12.51 17.08 -1.70
CA GLN A 178 -11.69 15.95 -1.27
C GLN A 178 -12.25 14.67 -1.91
N PRO A 179 -11.39 13.70 -2.27
CA PRO A 179 -11.85 12.37 -2.63
C PRO A 179 -12.76 11.84 -1.52
N LYS A 180 -14.03 11.57 -1.84
CA LYS A 180 -14.98 11.04 -0.86
C LYS A 180 -14.41 9.73 -0.30
N ALA A 181 -14.33 9.59 1.03
CA ALA A 181 -13.86 8.38 1.71
C ALA A 181 -14.48 7.08 1.13
N ASN A 182 -15.71 7.17 0.63
CA ASN A 182 -16.41 6.11 -0.09
C ASN A 182 -15.59 5.50 -1.25
N ARG A 183 -14.76 6.28 -1.95
CA ARG A 183 -13.96 5.81 -3.09
C ARG A 183 -12.88 4.81 -2.66
N ILE A 184 -12.21 5.02 -1.52
CA ILE A 184 -11.19 4.09 -1.01
C ILE A 184 -11.84 2.77 -0.63
N THR A 185 -12.98 2.82 0.06
CA THR A 185 -13.76 1.63 0.43
C THR A 185 -14.20 0.84 -0.78
N GLU A 186 -14.67 1.49 -1.85
CA GLU A 186 -15.07 0.80 -3.08
C GLU A 186 -13.88 0.19 -3.83
N ILE A 187 -12.71 0.83 -3.82
CA ILE A 187 -11.47 0.25 -4.36
C ILE A 187 -11.11 -1.03 -3.61
N LEU A 188 -11.08 -0.98 -2.27
CA LEU A 188 -10.76 -2.15 -1.44
C LEU A 188 -11.76 -3.31 -1.67
N LYS A 189 -13.06 -3.01 -1.76
CA LYS A 189 -14.10 -4.00 -2.08
C LYS A 189 -13.94 -4.59 -3.48
N ALA A 190 -13.57 -3.77 -4.47
CA ALA A 190 -13.33 -4.24 -5.82
C ALA A 190 -12.15 -5.23 -5.86
N THR A 191 -11.04 -4.91 -5.19
CA THR A 191 -9.89 -5.83 -5.15
C THR A 191 -10.20 -7.12 -4.43
N ALA A 192 -10.96 -7.05 -3.34
CA ALA A 192 -11.33 -8.25 -2.60
C ALA A 192 -12.14 -9.25 -3.44
N ARG A 193 -12.89 -8.77 -4.43
CA ARG A 193 -13.69 -9.60 -5.35
C ARG A 193 -12.88 -10.21 -6.49
N SER A 194 -11.76 -9.60 -6.88
CA SER A 194 -10.94 -10.07 -8.01
C SER A 194 -9.93 -11.16 -7.65
N ILE A 195 -9.74 -11.47 -6.35
CA ILE A 195 -8.79 -12.49 -5.89
C ILE A 195 -9.49 -13.84 -5.71
N PRO A 196 -9.02 -14.92 -6.36
CA PRO A 196 -9.51 -16.27 -6.12
C PRO A 196 -9.36 -16.67 -4.63
N GLY A 197 -10.42 -17.19 -4.00
CA GLY A 197 -10.38 -17.61 -2.58
C GLY A 197 -10.72 -16.52 -1.55
N ALA A 198 -11.50 -15.50 -1.95
CA ALA A 198 -11.84 -14.29 -1.19
C ALA A 198 -12.29 -14.46 0.28
N SER A 199 -12.73 -15.65 0.73
CA SER A 199 -13.10 -15.89 2.14
C SER A 199 -11.92 -15.78 3.12
N THR A 200 -10.68 -15.94 2.65
CA THR A 200 -9.46 -15.73 3.45
C THR A 200 -9.07 -14.25 3.48
N LEU A 201 -9.24 -13.53 2.38
CA LEU A 201 -8.97 -12.09 2.32
C LEU A 201 -10.00 -11.26 3.10
N GLN A 202 -11.26 -11.69 3.13
CA GLN A 202 -12.28 -11.04 3.93
C GLN A 202 -11.94 -11.15 5.43
N ARG A 203 -11.40 -12.29 5.87
CA ARG A 203 -10.81 -12.45 7.21
C ARG A 203 -9.58 -11.55 7.41
N TRP A 204 -8.73 -11.38 6.39
CA TRP A 204 -7.61 -10.44 6.43
C TRP A 204 -8.07 -8.98 6.55
N LEU A 205 -9.09 -8.52 5.82
CA LEU A 205 -9.66 -7.17 5.98
C LEU A 205 -10.25 -6.95 7.39
N HIS A 206 -10.68 -8.02 8.06
CA HIS A 206 -11.14 -7.99 9.45
C HIS A 206 -9.99 -8.05 10.47
N SER A 207 -8.88 -8.74 10.18
CA SER A 207 -7.74 -8.91 11.10
C SER A 207 -6.64 -7.86 10.91
N SER A 208 -6.54 -7.30 9.71
CA SER A 208 -5.65 -6.19 9.40
C SER A 208 -6.23 -4.99 10.09
N GLN A 209 -5.52 -4.50 11.09
CA GLN A 209 -5.65 -3.12 11.48
C GLN A 209 -5.28 -2.29 10.23
N LEU A 210 -6.28 -2.03 9.37
CA LEU A 210 -6.27 -0.80 8.60
C LEU A 210 -6.08 0.28 9.65
N LEU A 211 -4.84 0.76 9.79
CA LEU A 211 -4.52 1.99 10.50
C LEU A 211 -5.07 3.14 9.66
N THR A 212 -6.39 3.14 9.43
CA THR A 212 -7.15 4.38 9.45
C THR A 212 -7.08 4.89 10.88
N GLU A 213 -5.92 5.40 11.29
CA GLU A 213 -5.84 6.28 12.46
C GLU A 213 -6.69 7.51 12.12
N THR A 214 -7.97 7.48 12.48
CA THR A 214 -8.70 8.69 12.83
C THR A 214 -7.89 9.35 13.95
N THR A 215 -7.12 10.34 13.54
CA THR A 215 -5.89 10.83 14.17
C THR A 215 -6.19 11.65 15.43
N ASN A 216 -6.77 11.06 16.49
CA ASN A 216 -7.11 11.84 17.69
C ASN A 216 -7.04 11.15 19.06
N GLN A 217 -6.70 9.85 19.23
CA GLN A 217 -6.86 9.25 20.58
C GLN A 217 -5.82 8.29 21.15
N LEU A 218 -4.70 7.92 20.51
CA LEU A 218 -3.87 6.83 21.07
C LEU A 218 -2.37 7.05 21.29
N TYR A 219 -1.85 8.28 21.22
CA TYR A 219 -0.47 8.54 21.66
C TYR A 219 -0.33 9.89 22.36
N THR A 220 -0.89 9.97 23.58
CA THR A 220 -0.44 10.89 24.64
C THR A 220 -0.03 10.06 25.84
N THR A 221 1.27 9.75 25.93
CA THR A 221 1.99 9.41 27.15
C THR A 221 3.35 10.07 27.07
#